data_AF-A0A183U4K6-F1
#
_entry.id   AF-A0A183U4K6-F1
#
_cell.length_a   1.000
_cell.length_b   1.000
_cell.length_c   1.000
_cell.angle_alpha   90.00
_cell.angle_beta   90.00
_cell.angle_gamma   90.00
#
_symmetry.space_group_name_H-M   'P 1'
#
loop_
_entity.id
_entity.type
_entity.pdbx_description
1 polymer ?
#
loop_
_entity_poly.entity_id
_entity_poly.type
_entity_poly.pdbx_seq_one_letter_code
_entity_poly.pdbx_strand_id
1 'polypeptide(L)'
;LPRTLPDGSTIYDCSDLMGLTRKHGDEYERPNARFKYRCDNGVERIVACIGSERSGKALIKVGTTFTKDGFWHKCTHFPENETANYTEGELYQHSAEPECRVNDKRYHVGDDIRSGFFLMKCEENGYKIVGCYYLGSNNEIVKMGPGTTAEVDSTIHHCDENEGNIQYYTTSTFLWTLYLKRTLPFPPNTAFTSNIRFPAEN
;
A
#
# COMPACT_ATOMS: atom_id res chain seq x y z
N LEU A 1 -7.33 34.04 -39.50
CA LEU A 1 -7.84 34.64 -40.77
C LEU A 1 -8.82 33.68 -41.42
N PRO A 2 -9.98 34.13 -41.92
CA PRO A 2 -10.95 33.25 -42.57
C PRO A 2 -10.42 32.79 -43.94
N ARG A 3 -10.54 31.49 -44.22
CA ARG A 3 -10.32 30.87 -45.53
C ARG A 3 -11.55 30.04 -45.88
N THR A 4 -12.02 30.16 -47.11
CA THR A 4 -13.13 29.35 -47.61
C THR A 4 -12.57 28.10 -48.25
N LEU A 5 -13.02 26.93 -47.79
CA LEU A 5 -12.68 25.64 -48.37
C LEU A 5 -13.48 25.40 -49.67
N PRO A 6 -13.03 24.46 -50.53
CA PRO A 6 -13.72 24.14 -51.79
C PRO A 6 -15.16 23.64 -51.62
N ASP A 7 -15.50 23.15 -50.42
CA ASP A 7 -16.84 22.69 -50.03
C ASP A 7 -17.77 23.82 -49.56
N GLY A 8 -17.30 25.07 -49.56
CA GLY A 8 -18.05 26.26 -49.12
C GLY A 8 -18.00 26.51 -47.61
N SER A 9 -17.32 25.67 -46.83
CA SER A 9 -17.13 25.91 -45.39
C SER A 9 -16.07 26.99 -45.13
N THR A 10 -16.24 27.77 -44.07
CA THR A 10 -15.25 28.79 -43.64
C THR A 10 -14.42 28.25 -42.49
N ILE A 11 -13.11 28.18 -42.67
CA ILE A 11 -12.14 27.82 -41.62
C ILE A 11 -11.34 29.05 -41.19
N TYR A 12 -10.91 29.08 -39.93
CA TYR A 12 -10.12 30.16 -39.39
C TYR A 12 -8.70 29.71 -39.07
N ASP A 13 -7.73 30.46 -39.57
CA ASP A 13 -6.32 30.34 -39.18
C ASP A 13 -6.08 31.03 -37.84
N CYS A 14 -5.16 30.48 -37.05
CA CYS A 14 -4.80 30.97 -35.72
C CYS A 14 -3.66 31.99 -35.83
N SER A 15 -3.68 32.98 -34.95
CA SER A 15 -2.54 33.87 -34.72
C SER A 15 -1.91 33.48 -33.39
N ASP A 16 -0.68 32.98 -33.41
CA ASP A 16 0.02 32.60 -32.18
C ASP A 16 0.53 33.83 -31.41
N LEU A 17 0.90 33.63 -30.14
CA LEU A 17 1.46 34.71 -29.30
C LEU A 17 2.76 35.32 -29.83
N MET A 18 3.40 34.70 -30.84
CA MET A 18 4.58 35.24 -31.52
C MET A 18 4.20 36.08 -32.75
N GLY A 19 2.91 36.23 -33.05
CA GLY A 19 2.41 36.94 -34.21
C GLY A 19 2.49 36.14 -35.52
N LEU A 20 2.81 34.84 -35.46
CA LEU A 20 2.84 33.99 -36.65
C LEU A 20 1.43 33.45 -36.93
N THR A 21 1.06 33.45 -38.22
CA THR A 21 -0.20 32.86 -38.66
C THR A 21 -0.02 31.37 -38.92
N ARG A 22 -0.86 30.54 -38.29
CA ARG A 22 -0.85 29.08 -38.36
C ARG A 22 -2.12 28.62 -39.06
N LYS A 23 -1.99 27.76 -40.06
CA LYS A 23 -3.15 27.28 -40.80
C LYS A 23 -3.97 26.38 -39.90
N HIS A 24 -5.28 26.38 -40.07
CA HIS A 24 -6.11 25.35 -39.46
C HIS A 24 -5.56 23.94 -39.76
N GLY A 25 -5.37 23.14 -38.71
CA GLY A 25 -4.78 21.80 -38.75
C GLY A 25 -3.28 21.77 -38.50
N ASP A 26 -2.59 22.91 -38.56
CA ASP A 26 -1.14 22.95 -38.31
C ASP A 26 -0.84 22.64 -36.85
N GLU A 27 0.10 21.70 -36.64
CA GLU A 27 0.72 21.45 -35.35
C GLU A 27 2.08 22.15 -35.27
N TYR A 28 2.35 22.82 -34.16
CA TYR A 28 3.59 23.56 -33.97
C TYR A 28 4.00 23.61 -32.50
N GLU A 29 5.30 23.81 -32.32
CA GLU A 29 5.93 24.08 -31.03
C GLU A 29 6.40 25.53 -31.03
N ARG A 30 6.43 26.14 -29.83
CA ARG A 30 6.96 27.48 -29.67
C ARG A 30 8.34 27.41 -29.03
N PRO A 31 9.25 28.34 -29.34
CA PRO A 31 10.53 28.44 -28.65
C PRO A 31 10.31 28.55 -27.14
N ASN A 32 11.03 27.73 -26.36
CA ASN A 32 10.92 27.63 -24.90
C ASN A 32 9.54 27.20 -24.35
N ALA A 33 8.62 26.72 -25.18
CA ALA A 33 7.34 26.22 -24.70
C ALA A 33 7.43 24.75 -24.28
N ARG A 34 6.64 24.40 -23.27
CA ARG A 34 6.48 23.02 -22.77
C ARG A 34 5.32 22.26 -23.41
N PHE A 35 4.74 22.81 -24.48
CA PHE A 35 3.51 22.30 -25.07
C PHE A 35 3.60 22.32 -26.59
N LYS A 36 2.96 21.32 -27.19
CA LYS A 36 2.67 21.25 -28.62
C LYS A 36 1.25 21.71 -28.85
N TYR A 37 1.08 22.63 -29.79
CA TYR A 37 -0.20 23.25 -30.12
C TYR A 37 -0.70 22.75 -31.47
N ARG A 38 -2.02 22.79 -31.65
CA ARG A 38 -2.70 22.62 -32.93
C ARG A 38 -3.69 23.75 -33.14
N CYS A 39 -3.70 24.32 -34.35
CA CYS A 39 -4.69 25.31 -34.70
C CYS A 39 -6.03 24.65 -35.10
N ASP A 40 -7.04 24.79 -34.25
CA ASP A 40 -8.39 24.29 -34.46
C ASP A 40 -9.35 25.45 -34.68
N ASN A 41 -9.54 25.81 -35.95
CA ASN A 41 -10.52 26.79 -36.41
C ASN A 41 -10.44 28.14 -35.69
N GLY A 42 -9.24 28.72 -35.65
CA GLY A 42 -8.97 30.02 -35.01
C GLY A 42 -8.64 29.92 -33.52
N VAL A 43 -8.78 28.74 -32.91
CA VAL A 43 -8.45 28.47 -31.50
C VAL A 43 -7.19 27.58 -31.43
N GLU A 44 -6.24 27.96 -30.58
CA GLU A 44 -5.03 27.17 -30.36
C GLU A 44 -5.28 26.14 -29.24
N ARG A 45 -5.23 24.84 -29.58
CA ARG A 45 -5.40 23.76 -28.60
C ARG A 45 -4.09 23.09 -28.27
N ILE A 46 -3.88 22.74 -27.00
CA ILE A 46 -2.74 21.93 -26.57
C ILE A 46 -3.02 20.46 -26.90
N VAL A 47 -2.17 19.84 -27.71
CA VAL A 47 -2.31 18.43 -28.12
C VAL A 47 -1.34 17.49 -27.40
N ALA A 48 -0.21 18.03 -26.93
CA ALA A 48 0.78 17.29 -26.15
C ALA A 48 1.60 18.21 -25.24
N CYS A 49 2.16 17.63 -24.18
CA CYS A 49 3.21 18.24 -23.38
C CYS A 49 4.57 17.74 -23.84
N ILE A 50 5.57 18.63 -23.83
CA ILE A 50 6.98 18.29 -24.07
C ILE A 50 7.59 18.01 -22.70
N GLY A 51 8.05 16.78 -22.50
CA GLY A 51 8.64 16.36 -21.24
C GLY A 51 9.97 17.05 -20.93
N SER A 52 10.46 16.88 -19.72
CA SER A 52 11.75 17.43 -19.27
C SER A 52 12.95 16.78 -19.96
N GLU A 53 14.16 17.32 -19.74
CA GLU A 53 15.42 16.71 -20.19
C GLU A 53 15.53 15.24 -19.74
N ARG A 54 14.99 14.88 -18.56
CA ARG A 54 14.95 13.51 -18.05
C ARG A 54 14.17 12.57 -18.96
N SER A 55 13.02 13.01 -19.45
CA SER A 55 12.25 12.23 -20.44
C SER A 55 12.95 12.16 -21.82
N GLY A 56 13.96 13.00 -22.05
CA GLY A 56 14.56 13.24 -23.37
C GLY A 56 13.68 14.12 -24.27
N LYS A 57 12.96 15.08 -23.68
CA LYS A 57 11.96 15.93 -24.39
C LYS A 57 10.89 15.11 -25.11
N ALA A 58 10.43 14.03 -24.48
CA ALA A 58 9.41 13.16 -25.06
C ALA A 58 8.09 13.92 -25.28
N LEU A 59 7.42 13.66 -26.39
CA LEU A 59 6.08 14.19 -26.66
C LEU A 59 5.02 13.31 -25.98
N ILE A 60 4.37 13.87 -24.95
CA ILE A 60 3.39 13.18 -24.11
C ILE A 60 2.01 13.70 -24.47
N LYS A 61 1.17 12.84 -25.06
CA LYS A 61 -0.19 13.24 -25.46
C LYS A 61 -1.00 13.67 -24.25
N VAL A 62 -1.86 14.66 -24.45
CA VAL A 62 -2.82 15.08 -23.42
C VAL A 62 -3.63 13.88 -22.93
N GLY A 63 -3.77 13.78 -21.60
CA GLY A 63 -4.48 12.69 -20.94
C GLY A 63 -3.68 11.40 -20.78
N THR A 64 -2.44 11.35 -21.29
CA THR A 64 -1.57 10.16 -21.17
C THR A 64 -0.47 10.36 -20.14
N THR A 65 0.02 9.23 -19.63
CA THR A 65 1.21 9.15 -18.78
C THR A 65 2.29 8.38 -19.52
N PHE A 66 3.49 8.94 -19.55
CA PHE A 66 4.69 8.34 -20.10
C PHE A 66 5.66 8.03 -18.96
N THR A 67 6.21 6.82 -18.92
CA THR A 67 7.13 6.40 -17.87
C THR A 67 8.49 6.13 -18.47
N LYS A 68 9.54 6.71 -17.89
CA LYS A 68 10.92 6.50 -18.32
C LYS A 68 11.87 6.66 -17.14
N ASP A 69 12.86 5.77 -17.05
CA ASP A 69 13.91 5.81 -16.03
C ASP A 69 13.38 5.89 -14.59
N GLY A 70 12.26 5.20 -14.30
CA GLY A 70 11.63 5.21 -12.97
C GLY A 70 10.91 6.51 -12.63
N PHE A 71 10.61 7.37 -13.61
CA PHE A 71 9.77 8.56 -13.44
C PHE A 71 8.53 8.45 -14.31
N TRP A 72 7.39 8.88 -13.78
CA TRP A 72 6.19 9.11 -14.57
C TRP A 72 6.13 10.58 -14.99
N HIS A 73 5.63 10.81 -16.19
CA HIS A 73 5.47 12.12 -16.82
C HIS A 73 4.05 12.19 -17.37
N LYS A 74 3.23 13.12 -16.88
CA LYS A 74 1.80 13.21 -17.21
C LYS A 74 1.43 14.58 -17.74
N CYS A 75 0.65 14.58 -18.82
CA CYS A 75 0.09 15.78 -19.42
C CYS A 75 -1.41 15.85 -19.10
N THR A 76 -1.83 16.79 -18.25
CA THR A 76 -3.24 16.97 -17.84
C THR A 76 -3.82 18.20 -18.50
N HIS A 77 -4.96 18.08 -19.18
CA HIS A 77 -5.65 19.21 -19.80
C HIS A 77 -6.89 19.59 -18.98
N PHE A 78 -7.06 20.90 -18.78
CA PHE A 78 -8.17 21.51 -18.07
C PHE A 78 -9.07 22.20 -19.11
N PRO A 79 -10.18 21.56 -19.52
CA PRO A 79 -11.02 22.06 -20.61
C PRO A 79 -11.72 23.37 -20.29
N GLU A 80 -11.97 23.68 -19.02
CA GLU A 80 -12.64 24.92 -18.59
C GLU A 80 -11.86 26.18 -18.97
N ASN A 81 -10.53 26.11 -18.93
CA ASN A 81 -9.63 27.23 -19.20
C ASN A 81 -8.73 26.99 -20.42
N GLU A 82 -8.94 25.90 -21.16
CA GLU A 82 -8.09 25.42 -22.28
C GLU A 82 -6.58 25.40 -21.94
N THR A 83 -6.26 25.06 -20.68
CA THR A 83 -4.87 24.99 -20.20
C THR A 83 -4.40 23.55 -20.07
N ALA A 84 -3.09 23.33 -20.11
CA ALA A 84 -2.51 22.03 -19.77
C ALA A 84 -1.42 22.20 -18.71
N ASN A 85 -1.28 21.19 -17.86
CA ASN A 85 -0.22 21.11 -16.89
C ASN A 85 0.60 19.84 -17.12
N TYR A 86 1.91 20.03 -17.20
CA TYR A 86 2.88 18.94 -17.22
C TYR A 86 3.35 18.68 -15.79
N THR A 87 3.22 17.43 -15.36
CA THR A 87 3.66 16.97 -14.03
C THR A 87 4.56 15.77 -14.20
N GLU A 88 5.59 15.69 -13.36
CA GLU A 88 6.48 14.53 -13.30
C GLU A 88 6.75 14.16 -11.85
N GLY A 89 6.99 12.89 -11.61
CA GLY A 89 7.31 12.37 -10.28
C GLY A 89 8.03 11.05 -10.35
N GLU A 90 8.70 10.70 -9.27
CA GLU A 90 9.27 9.36 -9.13
C GLU A 90 8.14 8.35 -9.19
N LEU A 91 8.32 7.34 -10.05
CA LEU A 91 7.58 6.10 -9.94
C LEU A 91 8.11 5.45 -8.66
N TYR A 92 7.49 5.78 -7.53
CA TYR A 92 7.78 5.12 -6.27
C TYR A 92 7.61 3.62 -6.50
N GLN A 93 8.73 2.91 -6.63
CA GLN A 93 8.79 1.47 -6.48
C GLN A 93 8.72 1.17 -4.98
N HIS A 94 7.63 1.62 -4.36
CA HIS A 94 7.11 1.17 -3.08
C HIS A 94 5.62 0.93 -3.32
N SER A 95 5.32 -0.14 -4.05
CA SER A 95 4.44 -1.10 -3.42
C SER A 95 5.17 -1.50 -2.14
N ALA A 96 4.90 -0.81 -1.04
CA ALA A 96 5.07 -1.46 0.24
C ALA A 96 4.15 -2.68 0.12
N GLU A 97 4.71 -3.82 -0.28
CA GLU A 97 4.00 -5.06 -0.06
C GLU A 97 3.64 -5.03 1.41
N PRO A 98 2.37 -5.24 1.76
CA PRO A 98 1.99 -5.16 3.15
C PRO A 98 2.90 -6.09 3.95
N GLU A 99 3.72 -5.50 4.82
CA GLU A 99 4.72 -6.23 5.58
C GLU A 99 4.55 -5.91 7.05
N CYS A 100 4.59 -6.95 7.87
CA CYS A 100 4.52 -6.79 9.32
C CYS A 100 5.93 -6.66 9.86
N ARG A 101 6.17 -5.61 10.64
CA ARG A 101 7.42 -5.43 11.37
C ARG A 101 7.25 -5.82 12.83
N VAL A 102 7.87 -6.93 13.24
CA VAL A 102 7.83 -7.42 14.62
C VAL A 102 9.26 -7.77 15.07
N ASN A 103 9.72 -7.15 16.17
CA ASN A 103 11.07 -7.32 16.73
C ASN A 103 12.19 -7.17 15.69
N ASP A 104 12.14 -6.10 14.90
CA ASP A 104 13.08 -5.78 13.81
C ASP A 104 13.19 -6.82 12.67
N LYS A 105 12.27 -7.80 12.63
CA LYS A 105 12.09 -8.70 11.49
C LYS A 105 10.92 -8.25 10.64
N ARG A 106 11.05 -8.43 9.32
CA ARG A 106 10.01 -8.19 8.32
C ARG A 106 9.37 -9.52 7.92
N TYR A 107 8.05 -9.52 7.82
CA TYR A 107 7.23 -10.67 7.45
C TYR A 107 6.29 -10.26 6.33
N HIS A 108 6.09 -11.12 5.34
CA HIS A 108 5.14 -10.88 4.26
C HIS A 108 3.72 -11.26 4.71
N VAL A 109 2.69 -10.68 4.07
CA VAL A 109 1.30 -11.13 4.31
C VAL A 109 1.18 -12.63 4.14
N GLY A 110 0.59 -13.28 5.15
CA GLY A 110 0.43 -14.73 5.22
C GLY A 110 1.49 -15.44 6.05
N ASP A 111 2.61 -14.79 6.38
CA ASP A 111 3.66 -15.38 7.21
C ASP A 111 3.21 -15.54 8.68
N ASP A 112 3.67 -16.63 9.29
CA ASP A 112 3.50 -16.89 10.71
C ASP A 112 4.56 -16.14 11.53
N ILE A 113 4.10 -15.28 12.42
CA ILE A 113 4.91 -14.52 13.37
C ILE A 113 4.78 -15.14 14.76
N ARG A 114 5.91 -15.30 15.47
CA ARG A 114 5.93 -15.82 16.84
C ARG A 114 6.46 -14.76 17.78
N SER A 115 5.72 -14.48 18.86
CA SER A 115 6.16 -13.55 19.91
C SER A 115 5.67 -14.03 21.27
N GLY A 116 6.58 -14.22 22.22
CA GLY A 116 6.27 -14.86 23.50
C GLY A 116 5.71 -16.27 23.29
N PHE A 117 4.48 -16.50 23.71
CA PHE A 117 3.74 -17.77 23.54
C PHE A 117 2.63 -17.69 22.48
N PHE A 118 2.53 -16.56 21.76
CA PHE A 118 1.48 -16.32 20.79
C PHE A 118 1.93 -16.65 19.37
N LEU A 119 1.02 -17.25 18.62
CA LEU A 119 1.10 -17.42 17.18
C LEU A 119 0.28 -16.32 16.53
N MET A 120 0.93 -15.53 15.69
CA MET A 120 0.34 -14.41 14.97
C MET A 120 0.51 -14.63 13.47
N LYS A 121 -0.36 -14.04 12.67
CA LYS A 121 -0.27 -14.09 11.21
C LYS A 121 -0.20 -12.68 10.67
N CYS A 122 0.71 -12.45 9.72
CA CYS A 122 0.79 -11.16 9.05
C CYS A 122 -0.39 -10.98 8.08
N GLU A 123 -1.06 -9.85 8.18
CA GLU A 123 -2.18 -9.41 7.35
C GLU A 123 -1.84 -8.04 6.72
N GLU A 124 -2.68 -7.57 5.80
CA GLU A 124 -2.42 -6.32 5.07
C GLU A 124 -2.32 -5.07 5.96
N ASN A 125 -3.02 -5.09 7.11
CA ASN A 125 -3.12 -3.97 8.04
C ASN A 125 -2.38 -4.22 9.37
N GLY A 126 -1.43 -5.17 9.41
CA GLY A 126 -0.70 -5.53 10.62
C GLY A 126 -0.75 -7.02 10.91
N TYR A 127 -0.67 -7.44 12.17
CA TYR A 127 -0.68 -8.85 12.54
C TYR A 127 -1.91 -9.20 13.38
N LYS A 128 -2.45 -10.41 13.16
CA LYS A 128 -3.57 -10.97 13.91
C LYS A 128 -3.08 -12.14 14.75
N ILE A 129 -3.45 -12.18 16.03
CA ILE A 129 -3.19 -13.37 16.86
C ILE A 129 -4.14 -14.48 16.39
N VAL A 130 -3.56 -15.60 15.96
CA VAL A 130 -4.29 -16.77 15.43
C VAL A 130 -4.24 -17.97 16.38
N GLY A 131 -3.50 -17.87 17.49
CA GLY A 131 -3.46 -18.91 18.52
C GLY A 131 -2.24 -18.78 19.43
N CYS A 132 -1.85 -19.89 20.03
CA CYS A 132 -0.68 -20.01 20.90
C CYS A 132 0.28 -21.06 20.35
N TYR A 133 1.49 -21.13 20.91
CA TYR A 133 2.38 -22.24 20.68
C TYR A 133 3.19 -22.57 21.94
N TYR A 134 3.63 -23.82 22.02
CA TYR A 134 4.60 -24.25 23.02
C TYR A 134 5.73 -25.04 22.35
N LEU A 135 6.84 -25.18 23.07
CA LEU A 135 7.96 -26.02 22.66
C LEU A 135 7.78 -27.39 23.31
N GLY A 136 7.62 -28.43 22.50
CA GLY A 136 7.59 -29.81 22.94
C GLY A 136 8.96 -30.29 23.41
N SER A 137 9.02 -31.53 23.89
CA SER A 137 10.21 -32.12 24.54
C SER A 137 11.45 -32.19 23.62
N ASN A 138 11.25 -32.14 22.30
CA ASN A 138 12.30 -32.11 21.29
C ASN A 138 12.57 -30.72 20.67
N ASN A 139 12.17 -29.63 21.34
CA ASN A 139 12.14 -28.26 20.77
C ASN A 139 11.24 -28.13 19.51
N GLU A 140 10.32 -29.07 19.31
CA GLU A 140 9.33 -28.97 18.25
C GLU A 140 8.29 -27.90 18.59
N ILE A 141 7.92 -27.09 17.60
CA ILE A 141 6.93 -26.03 17.80
C ILE A 141 5.55 -26.65 17.61
N VAL A 142 4.81 -26.78 18.70
CA VAL A 142 3.44 -27.25 18.66
C VAL A 142 2.50 -26.05 18.64
N LYS A 143 1.76 -25.90 17.55
CA LYS A 143 0.78 -24.83 17.35
C LYS A 143 -0.54 -25.22 17.97
N MET A 144 -1.14 -24.31 18.72
CA MET A 144 -2.42 -24.47 19.39
C MET A 144 -3.41 -23.44 18.85
N GLY A 145 -4.60 -23.91 18.48
CA GLY A 145 -5.70 -23.03 18.12
C GLY A 145 -6.28 -22.34 19.35
N PRO A 146 -7.04 -21.24 19.18
CA PRO A 146 -7.81 -20.64 20.26
C PRO A 146 -8.82 -21.63 20.85
N GLY A 147 -8.98 -21.63 22.17
CA GLY A 147 -9.83 -22.56 22.93
C GLY A 147 -9.30 -24.00 23.03
N THR A 148 -8.04 -24.25 22.68
CA THR A 148 -7.46 -25.61 22.73
C THR A 148 -6.56 -25.83 23.94
N THR A 149 -6.46 -27.08 24.36
CA THR A 149 -5.55 -27.53 25.42
C THR A 149 -4.71 -28.71 24.94
N ALA A 150 -3.48 -28.82 25.42
CA ALA A 150 -2.57 -29.90 25.08
C ALA A 150 -1.85 -30.41 26.33
N GLU A 151 -1.89 -31.72 26.57
CA GLU A 151 -1.20 -32.35 27.70
C GLU A 151 0.11 -33.01 27.23
N VAL A 152 1.23 -32.56 27.78
CA VAL A 152 2.57 -33.10 27.51
C VAL A 152 3.34 -33.15 28.82
N ASP A 153 3.96 -34.31 29.12
CA ASP A 153 4.88 -34.48 30.25
C ASP A 153 4.35 -33.93 31.60
N SER A 154 3.09 -34.25 31.94
CA SER A 154 2.42 -33.78 33.17
C SER A 154 2.18 -32.26 33.25
N THR A 155 2.28 -31.56 32.12
CA THR A 155 1.92 -30.15 31.96
C THR A 155 0.81 -30.04 30.93
N ILE A 156 -0.29 -29.40 31.32
CA ILE A 156 -1.38 -29.05 30.41
C ILE A 156 -1.15 -27.60 30.00
N HIS A 157 -0.96 -27.40 28.71
CA HIS A 157 -0.91 -26.11 28.04
C HIS A 157 -2.33 -25.70 27.68
N HIS A 158 -2.70 -24.46 28.00
CA HIS A 158 -4.01 -23.89 27.69
C HIS A 158 -3.81 -22.68 26.78
N CYS A 159 -4.60 -22.62 25.71
CA CYS A 159 -4.71 -21.46 24.83
C CYS A 159 -6.18 -21.02 24.81
N ASP A 160 -6.61 -20.30 25.83
CA ASP A 160 -8.01 -19.92 26.00
C ASP A 160 -8.36 -18.67 25.20
N GLU A 161 -9.58 -18.60 24.69
CA GLU A 161 -10.14 -17.42 24.03
C GLU A 161 -11.29 -16.86 24.87
N ASN A 162 -11.10 -15.66 25.43
CA ASN A 162 -12.08 -14.95 26.24
C ASN A 162 -12.46 -13.65 25.55
N GLU A 163 -13.64 -13.60 24.92
CA GLU A 163 -14.18 -12.41 24.25
C GLU A 163 -13.18 -11.76 23.27
N GLY A 164 -12.47 -12.58 22.50
CA GLY A 164 -11.46 -12.14 21.52
C GLY A 164 -10.05 -11.90 22.11
N ASN A 165 -9.86 -12.05 23.42
CA ASN A 165 -8.55 -12.06 24.05
C ASN A 165 -8.03 -13.50 24.16
N ILE A 166 -6.85 -13.75 23.58
CA ILE A 166 -6.18 -15.05 23.69
C ILE A 166 -5.26 -15.02 24.91
N GLN A 167 -5.40 -16.02 25.79
CA GLN A 167 -4.60 -16.20 26.98
C GLN A 167 -3.89 -17.55 26.95
N TYR A 168 -2.57 -17.52 27.16
CA TYR A 168 -1.77 -18.72 27.32
C TYR A 168 -1.38 -18.93 28.79
N TYR A 169 -1.60 -20.13 29.32
CA TYR A 169 -1.14 -20.53 30.64
C TYR A 169 -0.93 -22.05 30.74
N THR A 170 -0.21 -22.49 31.77
CA THR A 170 0.09 -23.92 31.97
C THR A 170 -0.37 -24.38 33.35
N THR A 171 -0.92 -25.58 33.45
CA THR A 171 -1.27 -26.23 34.73
C THR A 171 -0.58 -27.60 34.82
N SER A 172 0.00 -27.95 35.97
CA SER A 172 0.60 -29.27 36.15
C SER A 172 -0.41 -30.29 36.71
N THR A 173 -0.39 -31.52 36.18
CA THR A 173 -1.24 -32.62 36.63
C THR A 173 -0.84 -33.17 38.01
N PHE A 174 0.35 -32.83 38.54
CA PHE A 174 0.78 -33.22 39.90
C PHE A 174 -0.10 -32.66 41.03
N LEU A 175 -0.92 -31.64 40.75
CA LEU A 175 -1.78 -31.03 41.76
C LEU A 175 -3.14 -31.75 41.92
N TRP A 176 -3.62 -32.50 40.92
CA TRP A 176 -4.94 -33.14 41.01
C TRP A 176 -5.01 -34.27 42.06
N THR A 177 -3.93 -35.03 42.24
CA THR A 177 -3.87 -36.11 43.26
C THR A 177 -3.72 -35.58 44.69
N LEU A 178 -3.21 -34.36 44.90
CA LEU A 178 -3.21 -33.72 46.23
C LEU A 178 -4.54 -33.01 46.56
N TYR A 179 -5.28 -32.56 45.54
CA TYR A 179 -6.51 -31.76 45.71
C TYR A 179 -7.67 -32.53 46.36
N LEU A 180 -7.71 -33.86 46.28
CA LEU A 180 -8.74 -34.67 46.94
C LEU A 180 -8.57 -34.77 48.47
N LYS A 181 -7.44 -34.33 49.05
CA LYS A 181 -7.14 -34.51 50.48
C LYS A 181 -7.14 -33.25 51.35
N ARG A 182 -7.19 -32.04 50.80
CA ARG A 182 -7.22 -30.80 51.60
C ARG A 182 -8.08 -29.73 50.95
N THR A 183 -9.25 -29.50 51.52
CA THR A 183 -9.94 -28.21 51.45
C THR A 183 -9.04 -27.17 52.12
N LEU A 184 -8.47 -26.22 51.37
CA LEU A 184 -8.03 -24.86 51.74
C LEU A 184 -7.16 -24.24 50.59
N PRO A 185 -6.97 -22.91 50.53
CA PRO A 185 -7.20 -22.09 49.34
C PRO A 185 -6.03 -22.08 48.34
N PHE A 186 -6.40 -21.80 47.09
CA PHE A 186 -5.59 -21.51 45.90
C PHE A 186 -4.11 -21.16 46.14
N PRO A 187 -3.16 -21.97 45.63
CA PRO A 187 -1.79 -21.55 45.32
C PRO A 187 -1.65 -21.23 43.80
N PRO A 188 -0.56 -20.58 43.38
CA PRO A 188 -0.59 -19.50 42.40
C PRO A 188 -0.72 -20.01 40.97
N ASN A 189 -1.69 -19.44 40.24
CA ASN A 189 -1.66 -19.46 38.78
C ASN A 189 -0.38 -18.76 38.34
N THR A 190 0.54 -19.45 37.65
CA THR A 190 1.57 -18.78 36.84
C THR A 190 0.89 -18.28 35.56
N ALA A 191 -0.05 -17.33 35.72
CA ALA A 191 -0.63 -16.61 34.61
C ALA A 191 0.42 -15.60 34.14
N PHE A 192 1.11 -15.90 33.05
CA PHE A 192 1.85 -14.87 32.33
C PHE A 192 0.85 -14.05 31.52
N THR A 193 0.19 -13.11 32.19
CA THR A 193 -0.46 -11.99 31.49
C THR A 193 0.63 -11.04 31.02
N SER A 194 1.18 -11.27 29.83
CA SER A 194 1.90 -10.20 29.15
C SER A 194 0.89 -9.17 28.69
N ASN A 195 0.69 -8.11 29.48
CA ASN A 195 0.10 -6.88 28.97
C ASN A 195 1.08 -6.33 27.94
N ILE A 196 0.88 -6.64 26.67
CA ILE A 196 1.56 -5.94 25.59
C ILE A 196 1.02 -4.51 25.66
N ARG A 197 1.81 -3.57 26.19
CA ARG A 197 1.50 -2.14 26.08
C ARG A 197 1.58 -1.79 24.60
N PHE A 198 0.42 -1.52 24.02
CA PHE A 198 0.29 -0.86 22.73
C PHE A 198 0.91 0.54 22.85
N PRO A 199 1.95 0.91 22.07
CA PRO A 199 2.17 2.32 21.79
C PRO A 199 0.94 2.80 21.02
N ALA A 200 0.28 3.84 21.53
CA ALA A 200 -0.82 4.50 20.86
C ALA A 200 -0.35 4.93 19.46
N GLU A 201 -1.12 4.55 18.44
CA GLU A 201 -0.98 5.07 17.09
C GLU A 201 -1.30 6.58 17.10
N ASN A 202 -0.47 7.35 16.39
CA ASN A 202 -0.67 8.76 16.08
C ASN A 202 -1.62 8.90 14.90
#